data_AF-A0A9W3CEY2-F1
#
_entry.id   AF-A0A9W3CEY2-F1
#
_cell.length_a   1.000
_cell.length_b   1.000
_cell.length_c   1.000
_cell.angle_alpha   90.00
_cell.angle_beta   90.00
_cell.angle_gamma   90.00
#
_symmetry.space_group_name_H-M   'P 1'
#
loop_
_entity.id
_entity.type
_entity.pdbx_description
1 polymer ?
#
loop_
_entity_poly.entity_id
_entity_poly.type
_entity_poly.pdbx_seq_one_letter_code
_entity_poly.pdbx_strand_id
1 'polypeptide(L)'
;MFLSANDCESLESVSCPFYTPNAQLNFTNCFKLGEQARRTIIQQSYLDGWALLPGREVPEEFDHHRARGSSLTLPYSASSKFKICLVVAPNHEIRDYRVSQLLCRRRIGKCELDLSSVKVYRIPRFGTEHLFVFHSGCIEEDKSSSEIVFEFSSKLHDFEIVECGVQILTDQIERSAMCLNPTKRLKTTLF
;
A
#
# COMPACT_ATOMS: atom_id res chain seq x y z
N MET A 1 12.13 -2.17 9.09
CA MET A 1 13.13 -2.58 8.08
C MET A 1 12.95 -1.68 6.87
N PHE A 2 14.04 -1.23 6.24
CA PHE A 2 13.98 -0.45 5.00
C PHE A 2 14.80 -1.17 3.93
N LEU A 3 14.16 -1.51 2.80
CA LEU A 3 14.81 -2.10 1.63
C LEU A 3 14.52 -1.21 0.44
N SER A 4 15.57 -0.76 -0.24
CA SER A 4 15.45 0.13 -1.39
C SER A 4 16.32 -0.35 -2.53
N ALA A 5 15.71 -0.51 -3.70
CA ALA A 5 16.37 -0.62 -4.99
C ALA A 5 15.70 0.44 -5.89
N ASN A 6 16.45 1.48 -6.23
CA ASN A 6 15.98 2.56 -7.11
C ASN A 6 16.70 2.44 -8.44
N ASP A 7 15.96 2.62 -9.55
CA ASP A 7 16.51 2.64 -10.91
C ASP A 7 17.31 1.36 -11.23
N CYS A 8 16.89 0.22 -10.64
CA CYS A 8 17.57 -1.05 -10.83
C CYS A 8 16.99 -1.77 -12.04
N GLU A 9 17.54 -1.46 -13.21
CA GLU A 9 17.10 -2.00 -14.50
C GLU A 9 17.28 -3.52 -14.66
N SER A 10 18.06 -4.16 -13.79
CA SER A 10 18.33 -5.61 -13.82
C SER A 10 17.61 -6.40 -12.73
N LEU A 11 16.84 -5.74 -11.85
CA LEU A 11 16.17 -6.44 -10.76
C LEU A 11 14.94 -7.18 -11.27
N GLU A 12 15.02 -8.50 -11.36
CA GLU A 12 13.95 -9.35 -11.88
C GLU A 12 13.13 -10.03 -10.77
N SER A 13 13.74 -10.31 -9.63
CA SER A 13 13.07 -11.01 -8.54
C SER A 13 13.59 -10.57 -7.17
N VAL A 14 12.75 -10.78 -6.16
CA VAL A 14 13.09 -10.50 -4.77
C VAL A 14 12.59 -11.69 -3.94
N SER A 15 13.52 -12.49 -3.44
CA SER A 15 13.21 -13.61 -2.55
C SER A 15 13.30 -13.14 -1.11
N CYS A 16 12.17 -12.80 -0.50
CA CYS A 16 12.18 -12.26 0.84
C CYS A 16 11.08 -12.85 1.73
N PRO A 17 11.43 -13.48 2.87
CA PRO A 17 10.47 -13.94 3.85
C PRO A 17 10.13 -12.77 4.80
N PHE A 18 9.55 -11.68 4.28
CA PHE A 18 9.27 -10.54 5.16
C PHE A 18 7.90 -10.67 5.79
N TYR A 19 7.82 -11.52 6.82
CA TYR A 19 6.98 -11.19 7.98
C TYR A 19 7.67 -10.06 8.73
N THR A 20 7.64 -8.87 8.15
CA THR A 20 8.23 -7.68 8.74
C THR A 20 7.18 -6.57 8.64
N PRO A 21 6.25 -6.50 9.60
CA PRO A 21 5.06 -5.65 9.51
C PRO A 21 5.37 -4.16 9.27
N ASN A 22 6.57 -3.72 9.67
CA ASN A 22 7.03 -2.34 9.55
C ASN A 22 8.11 -2.22 8.44
N ALA A 23 8.00 -3.04 7.40
CA ALA A 23 8.86 -2.97 6.23
C ALA A 23 8.46 -1.79 5.35
N GLN A 24 9.47 -1.04 4.93
CA GLN A 24 9.36 -0.01 3.91
C GLN A 24 10.13 -0.51 2.69
N LEU A 25 9.41 -0.84 1.63
CA LEU A 25 9.97 -1.43 0.42
C LEU A 25 9.88 -0.43 -0.72
N ASN A 26 11.02 -0.12 -1.31
CA ASN A 26 11.09 0.84 -2.38
C ASN A 26 11.77 0.21 -3.60
N PHE A 27 11.00 0.01 -4.66
CA PHE A 27 11.40 -0.56 -5.93
C PHE A 27 11.18 0.44 -7.07
N THR A 28 11.37 1.74 -6.80
CA THR A 28 11.17 2.81 -7.77
C THR A 28 11.95 2.56 -9.06
N ASN A 29 11.28 2.66 -10.20
CA ASN A 29 11.80 2.44 -11.56
C ASN A 29 12.44 1.05 -11.81
N CYS A 30 12.17 0.05 -10.96
CA CYS A 30 12.63 -1.33 -11.16
C CYS A 30 11.74 -2.09 -12.16
N PHE A 31 11.69 -1.64 -13.42
CA PHE A 31 10.69 -2.10 -14.40
C PHE A 31 10.78 -3.57 -14.79
N LYS A 32 11.93 -4.21 -14.61
CA LYS A 32 12.09 -5.66 -14.85
C LYS A 32 11.61 -6.54 -13.70
N LEU A 33 11.17 -5.94 -12.59
CA LEU A 33 10.69 -6.71 -11.43
C LEU A 33 9.50 -7.57 -11.85
N GLY A 34 9.68 -8.88 -11.84
CA GLY A 34 8.73 -9.85 -12.38
C GLY A 34 7.37 -9.79 -11.69
N GLU A 35 6.32 -10.16 -12.43
CA GLU A 35 4.93 -10.12 -11.95
C GLU A 35 4.74 -10.87 -10.63
N GLN A 36 5.31 -12.07 -10.52
CA GLN A 36 5.26 -12.86 -9.29
C GLN A 36 5.90 -12.12 -8.10
N ALA A 37 7.05 -11.46 -8.32
CA ALA A 37 7.72 -10.70 -7.28
C ALA A 37 6.89 -9.48 -6.86
N ARG A 38 6.32 -8.74 -7.83
CA ARG A 38 5.41 -7.62 -7.56
C ARG A 38 4.20 -8.08 -6.75
N ARG A 39 3.57 -9.19 -7.15
CA ARG A 39 2.41 -9.78 -6.46
C ARG A 39 2.77 -10.20 -5.04
N THR A 40 3.92 -10.84 -4.83
CA THR A 40 4.41 -11.19 -3.50
C THR A 40 4.63 -9.97 -2.62
N ILE A 41 5.23 -8.89 -3.15
CA ILE A 41 5.39 -7.62 -2.43
C ILE A 41 4.01 -7.07 -2.06
N ILE A 42 3.12 -6.90 -3.05
CA ILE A 42 1.76 -6.39 -2.84
C ILE A 42 1.03 -7.15 -1.76
N GLN A 43 1.17 -8.48 -1.67
CA GLN A 43 0.47 -9.34 -0.73
C GLN A 43 1.02 -9.30 0.71
N GLN A 44 2.19 -8.72 0.97
CA GLN A 44 2.75 -8.64 2.32
C GLN A 44 1.87 -7.83 3.30
N SER A 45 2.00 -8.13 4.58
CA SER A 45 1.38 -7.34 5.65
C SER A 45 2.27 -6.16 6.01
N TYR A 46 1.71 -4.95 5.92
CA TYR A 46 2.38 -3.69 6.17
C TYR A 46 1.64 -2.92 7.26
N LEU A 47 1.72 -3.38 8.53
CA LEU A 47 1.05 -2.72 9.66
C LEU A 47 1.37 -1.22 9.72
N ASP A 48 2.66 -0.87 9.88
CA ASP A 48 3.15 0.52 9.80
C ASP A 48 4.12 0.73 8.61
N GLY A 49 4.18 -0.26 7.72
CA GLY A 49 5.02 -0.27 6.53
C GLY A 49 4.34 0.30 5.28
N TRP A 50 5.08 0.24 4.17
CA TRP A 50 4.57 0.54 2.84
C TRP A 50 5.44 -0.11 1.76
N ALA A 51 4.90 -0.22 0.55
CA ALA A 51 5.64 -0.60 -0.63
C ALA A 51 5.39 0.38 -1.78
N LEU A 52 6.45 0.71 -2.51
CA LEU A 52 6.42 1.45 -3.77
C LEU A 52 7.08 0.59 -4.85
N LEU A 53 6.37 0.30 -5.92
CA LEU A 53 6.85 -0.57 -7.00
C LEU A 53 6.21 -0.20 -8.34
N PRO A 54 6.78 -0.57 -9.49
CA PRO A 54 6.18 -0.24 -10.78
C PRO A 54 4.83 -0.94 -10.99
N GLY A 55 3.88 -0.23 -11.57
CA GLY A 55 2.58 -0.77 -11.95
C GLY A 55 1.58 0.33 -12.29
N ARG A 56 0.69 0.04 -13.22
CA ARG A 56 -0.19 1.02 -13.88
C ARG A 56 -1.66 0.90 -13.50
N GLU A 57 -2.03 -0.19 -12.85
CA GLU A 57 -3.42 -0.53 -12.54
C GLU A 57 -3.47 -1.13 -11.13
N VAL A 58 -4.56 -0.88 -10.41
CA VAL A 58 -4.77 -1.49 -9.10
C VAL A 58 -4.91 -3.02 -9.26
N PRO A 59 -4.10 -3.83 -8.54
CA PRO A 59 -4.15 -5.30 -8.63
C PRO A 59 -5.52 -5.87 -8.26
N GLU A 60 -5.90 -6.99 -8.88
CA GLU A 60 -7.20 -7.66 -8.68
C GLU A 60 -7.53 -7.94 -7.21
N GLU A 61 -6.54 -8.13 -6.34
CA GLU A 61 -6.75 -8.37 -4.91
C GLU A 61 -7.38 -7.20 -4.14
N PHE A 62 -7.39 -5.99 -4.71
CA PHE A 62 -8.05 -4.81 -4.16
C PHE A 62 -9.43 -4.62 -4.81
N ASP A 63 -10.29 -5.62 -4.66
CA ASP A 63 -11.61 -5.73 -5.28
C ASP A 63 -12.77 -5.24 -4.41
N HIS A 64 -12.57 -5.07 -3.11
CA HIS A 64 -13.66 -4.75 -2.18
C HIS A 64 -14.25 -3.37 -2.47
N HIS A 65 -13.40 -2.41 -2.85
CA HIS A 65 -13.84 -1.13 -3.38
C HIS A 65 -12.73 -0.52 -4.24
N ARG A 66 -13.10 0.12 -5.35
CA ARG A 66 -12.21 0.89 -6.21
C ARG A 66 -12.80 2.24 -6.55
N ALA A 67 -11.95 3.23 -6.77
CA ALA A 67 -12.35 4.53 -7.26
C ALA A 67 -11.27 5.11 -8.17
N ARG A 68 -11.69 5.92 -9.14
CA ARG A 68 -10.78 6.76 -9.90
C ARG A 68 -10.46 8.02 -9.12
N GLY A 69 -9.24 8.51 -9.28
CA GLY A 69 -8.78 9.71 -8.62
C GLY A 69 -8.36 9.48 -7.17
N SER A 70 -8.38 10.56 -6.39
CA SER A 70 -7.67 10.67 -5.13
C SER A 70 -8.53 10.51 -3.89
N SER A 71 -9.70 9.88 -3.97
CA SER A 71 -10.59 9.68 -2.84
C SER A 71 -11.25 8.30 -2.86
N LEU A 72 -11.40 7.71 -1.68
CA LEU A 72 -12.04 6.41 -1.49
C LEU A 72 -13.01 6.46 -0.31
N THR A 73 -14.29 6.19 -0.57
CA THR A 73 -15.34 6.12 0.46
C THR A 73 -15.67 4.66 0.70
N LEU A 74 -15.65 4.22 1.96
CA LEU A 74 -15.89 2.84 2.36
C LEU A 74 -16.95 2.78 3.46
N PRO A 75 -17.71 1.67 3.55
CA PRO A 75 -18.54 1.43 4.72
C PRO A 75 -17.66 1.30 5.97
N TYR A 76 -18.09 1.91 7.07
CA TYR A 76 -17.41 1.80 8.35
C TYR A 76 -17.78 0.50 9.05
N SER A 77 -16.77 -0.30 9.37
CA SER A 77 -16.89 -1.45 10.24
C SER A 77 -15.85 -1.37 11.35
N ALA A 78 -16.32 -1.37 12.60
CA ALA A 78 -15.46 -1.46 13.77
C ALA A 78 -14.59 -2.72 13.64
N SER A 79 -13.28 -2.61 13.91
CA SER A 79 -12.23 -3.62 13.75
C SER A 79 -11.68 -3.91 12.35
N SER A 80 -12.11 -3.19 11.30
CA SER A 80 -11.53 -3.41 9.97
C SER A 80 -10.15 -2.77 9.81
N LYS A 81 -9.24 -3.54 9.21
CA LYS A 81 -7.96 -3.03 8.71
C LYS A 81 -8.05 -2.94 7.20
N PHE A 82 -7.71 -1.79 6.66
CA PHE A 82 -7.71 -1.55 5.23
C PHE A 82 -6.30 -1.68 4.70
N LYS A 83 -6.14 -2.46 3.65
CA LYS A 83 -4.94 -2.44 2.83
C LYS A 83 -5.27 -1.67 1.56
N ILE A 84 -4.62 -0.54 1.37
CA ILE A 84 -4.92 0.41 0.30
C ILE A 84 -3.81 0.30 -0.75
N CYS A 85 -4.20 0.28 -2.02
CA CYS A 85 -3.32 0.41 -3.16
C CYS A 85 -3.70 1.66 -3.96
N LEU A 86 -2.71 2.47 -4.28
CA LEU A 86 -2.84 3.65 -5.13
C LEU A 86 -2.01 3.45 -6.38
N VAL A 87 -2.56 3.82 -7.54
CA VAL A 87 -1.78 4.09 -8.74
C VAL A 87 -1.40 5.56 -8.70
N VAL A 88 -0.10 5.84 -8.59
CA VAL A 88 0.44 7.20 -8.61
C VAL A 88 1.13 7.47 -9.95
N ALA A 89 0.83 8.59 -10.59
CA ALA A 89 1.39 8.99 -11.87
C ALA A 89 2.18 10.31 -11.73
N PRO A 90 3.37 10.42 -12.32
CA PRO A 90 4.22 11.59 -12.14
C PRO A 90 3.64 12.79 -12.89
N ASN A 91 3.68 13.96 -12.27
CA ASN A 91 3.37 15.21 -12.94
C ASN A 91 4.66 15.81 -13.52
N HIS A 92 4.90 15.58 -14.82
CA HIS A 92 6.11 16.03 -15.51
C HIS A 92 6.23 17.56 -15.68
N GLU A 93 5.16 18.32 -15.43
CA GLU A 93 5.19 19.78 -15.47
C GLU A 93 5.92 20.37 -14.26
N ILE A 94 5.93 19.66 -13.13
CA ILE A 94 6.54 20.11 -11.88
C ILE A 94 7.98 19.62 -11.79
N ARG A 95 8.91 20.58 -11.74
CA ARG A 95 10.35 20.33 -11.61
C ARG A 95 10.88 20.65 -10.20
N ASP A 96 10.11 20.36 -9.16
CA ASP A 96 10.60 20.44 -7.79
C ASP A 96 11.60 19.30 -7.56
N TYR A 97 12.79 19.61 -7.05
CA TYR A 97 13.86 18.63 -6.81
C TYR A 97 13.77 17.95 -5.43
N ARG A 98 12.82 18.32 -4.57
CA ARG A 98 12.60 17.69 -3.26
C ARG A 98 11.96 16.31 -3.38
N VAL A 99 12.15 15.50 -2.34
CA VAL A 99 11.42 14.23 -2.16
C VAL A 99 9.96 14.57 -1.84
N SER A 100 9.04 13.98 -2.59
CA SER A 100 7.63 14.26 -2.41
C SER A 100 7.03 13.61 -1.17
N GLN A 101 5.82 14.02 -0.82
CA GLN A 101 5.06 13.46 0.28
C GLN A 101 3.65 13.13 -0.17
N LEU A 102 3.25 11.87 0.00
CA LEU A 102 1.85 11.46 -0.05
C LEU A 102 1.20 11.77 1.30
N LEU A 103 0.13 12.55 1.26
CA LEU A 103 -0.75 12.79 2.39
C LEU A 103 -1.97 11.89 2.25
N CYS A 104 -2.25 11.10 3.27
CA CYS A 104 -3.47 10.30 3.40
C CYS A 104 -4.26 10.87 4.57
N ARG A 105 -5.38 11.53 4.28
CA ARG A 105 -6.30 12.07 5.28
C ARG A 105 -7.47 11.10 5.42
N ARG A 106 -7.85 10.80 6.66
CA ARG A 106 -8.96 9.90 6.97
C ARG A 106 -10.05 10.67 7.69
N ARG A 107 -11.29 10.54 7.23
CA ARG A 107 -12.47 11.16 7.84
C ARG A 107 -13.48 10.08 8.18
N ILE A 108 -14.01 10.10 9.40
CA ILE A 108 -15.02 9.15 9.89
C ILE A 108 -16.31 9.93 10.16
N GLY A 109 -17.39 9.58 9.46
CA GLY A 109 -18.68 10.28 9.58
C GLY A 109 -18.61 11.80 9.33
N LYS A 110 -19.32 12.58 10.16
CA LYS A 110 -19.37 14.06 10.09
C LYS A 110 -18.29 14.76 10.92
N CYS A 111 -17.37 14.02 11.55
CA CYS A 111 -16.34 14.62 12.38
C CYS A 111 -15.39 15.48 11.52
N GLU A 112 -15.16 16.73 11.93
CA GLU A 112 -14.12 17.56 11.34
C GLU A 112 -12.74 16.99 11.68
N LEU A 113 -11.78 17.18 10.75
CA LEU A 113 -10.46 16.58 10.76
C LEU A 113 -9.80 16.66 12.14
N ASP A 114 -9.62 15.51 12.81
CA ASP A 114 -8.59 15.40 13.82
C ASP A 114 -7.23 15.40 13.09
N LEU A 115 -6.33 16.32 13.43
CA LEU A 115 -4.99 16.39 12.83
C LEU A 115 -4.18 15.10 13.05
N SER A 116 -4.57 14.27 14.02
CA SER A 116 -4.05 12.91 14.25
C SER A 116 -4.37 11.93 13.10
N SER A 117 -5.32 12.26 12.22
CA SER A 117 -5.82 11.39 11.15
C SER A 117 -5.05 11.48 9.82
N VAL A 118 -3.97 12.27 9.76
CA VAL A 118 -3.17 12.45 8.54
C VAL A 118 -1.90 11.61 8.59
N LYS A 119 -1.83 10.56 7.75
CA LYS A 119 -0.59 9.81 7.51
C LYS A 119 0.23 10.47 6.40
N VAL A 120 1.54 10.53 6.59
CA VAL A 120 2.49 11.12 5.64
C VAL A 120 3.53 10.09 5.23
N TYR A 121 3.65 9.86 3.93
CA TYR A 121 4.63 8.94 3.35
C TYR A 121 5.60 9.69 2.46
N ARG A 122 6.89 9.37 2.57
CA ARG A 122 7.92 9.91 1.67
C ARG A 122 7.88 9.14 0.36
N ILE A 123 7.72 9.84 -0.75
CA ILE A 123 7.61 9.24 -2.08
C ILE A 123 8.82 9.70 -2.91
N PRO A 124 9.75 8.78 -3.24
CA PRO A 124 10.81 9.04 -4.21
C PRO A 124 10.23 9.47 -5.57
N ARG A 125 11.02 10.20 -6.37
CA ARG A 125 10.62 10.47 -7.75
C ARG A 125 10.63 9.22 -8.58
N PHE A 126 9.64 9.09 -9.44
CA PHE A 126 9.51 8.02 -10.41
C PHE A 126 9.24 8.59 -11.81
N GLY A 127 9.64 7.84 -12.84
CA GLY A 127 9.50 8.26 -14.23
C GLY A 127 8.14 7.92 -14.86
N THR A 128 7.42 6.95 -14.30
CA THR A 128 6.14 6.45 -14.82
C THR A 128 5.23 6.05 -13.67
N GLU A 129 4.07 5.49 -13.95
CA GLU A 129 3.12 5.05 -12.92
C GLU A 129 3.72 3.97 -12.01
N HIS A 130 3.43 4.11 -10.72
CA HIS A 130 3.82 3.17 -9.69
C HIS A 130 2.63 2.84 -8.79
N LEU A 131 2.70 1.67 -8.16
CA LEU A 131 1.79 1.26 -7.10
C LEU A 131 2.36 1.67 -5.76
N PHE A 132 1.56 2.34 -4.96
CA PHE A 132 1.84 2.62 -3.56
C PHE A 132 0.88 1.84 -2.67
N VAL A 133 1.41 0.93 -1.84
CA VAL A 133 0.61 0.01 -1.01
C VAL A 133 0.94 0.21 0.46
N PHE A 134 -0.08 0.35 1.31
CA PHE A 134 0.08 0.55 2.76
C PHE A 134 -1.16 0.07 3.53
N HIS A 135 -1.06 -0.09 4.85
CA HIS A 135 -2.24 -0.35 5.69
C HIS A 135 -2.71 0.89 6.47
N SER A 136 -4.02 0.92 6.68
CA SER A 136 -4.69 1.84 7.59
C SER A 136 -5.67 1.06 8.46
N GLY A 137 -5.45 1.04 9.77
CA GLY A 137 -6.44 0.53 10.72
C GLY A 137 -7.50 1.59 11.05
N CYS A 138 -8.65 1.15 11.56
CA CYS A 138 -9.52 2.00 12.38
C CYS A 138 -9.08 1.90 13.84
N ILE A 139 -8.88 3.04 14.49
CA ILE A 139 -8.88 3.10 15.97
C ILE A 139 -10.36 3.24 16.35
N GLU A 140 -10.76 2.56 17.43
CA GLU A 140 -12.15 2.53 17.92
C GLU A 140 -12.71 3.94 18.12
N GLU A 141 -13.38 4.46 17.10
CA GLU A 141 -14.09 5.73 17.16
C GLU A 141 -15.59 5.51 16.88
N ASP A 142 -16.39 6.40 17.45
CA ASP A 142 -17.82 6.26 17.72
C ASP A 142 -18.62 5.45 16.69
N LYS A 143 -19.38 4.48 17.21
CA LYS A 143 -20.29 3.55 16.50
C LYS A 143 -21.43 4.24 15.72
N SER A 144 -21.46 5.57 15.67
CA SER A 144 -22.51 6.36 15.04
C SER A 144 -22.24 6.71 13.58
N SER A 145 -21.02 6.49 13.08
CA SER A 145 -20.65 6.74 11.69
C SER A 145 -20.86 5.49 10.82
N SER A 146 -21.45 5.69 9.63
CA SER A 146 -21.69 4.62 8.66
C SER A 146 -20.57 4.49 7.62
N GLU A 147 -19.71 5.50 7.48
CA GLU A 147 -18.76 5.60 6.37
C GLU A 147 -17.43 6.22 6.82
N ILE A 148 -16.37 5.77 6.15
CA ILE A 148 -15.01 6.29 6.24
C ILE A 148 -14.57 6.79 4.86
N VAL A 149 -13.97 7.97 4.81
CA VAL A 149 -13.44 8.58 3.59
C VAL A 149 -11.93 8.72 3.72
N PHE A 150 -11.20 8.21 2.74
CA PHE A 150 -9.78 8.45 2.56
C PHE A 150 -9.57 9.45 1.44
N GLU A 151 -8.80 10.51 1.71
CA GLU A 151 -8.40 11.50 0.72
C GLU A 151 -6.87 11.47 0.58
N PHE A 152 -6.41 11.34 -0.66
CA PHE A 152 -5.00 11.22 -1.02
C PHE A 152 -4.54 12.49 -1.74
N SER A 153 -3.32 12.94 -1.50
CA SER A 153 -2.76 14.07 -2.24
C SER A 153 -1.23 14.07 -2.22
N SER A 154 -0.60 14.52 -3.29
CA SER A 154 0.81 14.93 -3.25
C SER A 154 0.91 16.31 -2.61
N LYS A 155 1.78 16.46 -1.62
CA LYS A 155 2.06 17.75 -0.97
C LYS A 155 2.73 18.76 -1.92
N LEU A 156 3.52 18.26 -2.87
CA LEU A 156 4.23 19.10 -3.84
C LEU A 156 3.50 19.16 -5.19
N HIS A 157 2.35 18.48 -5.31
CA HIS A 157 1.56 18.35 -6.54
C HIS A 157 2.32 17.71 -7.72
N ASP A 158 3.47 17.12 -7.46
CA ASP A 158 4.42 16.54 -8.43
C ASP A 158 4.08 15.11 -8.85
N PHE A 159 2.99 14.56 -8.32
CA PHE A 159 2.34 13.36 -8.80
C PHE A 159 0.84 13.43 -8.47
N GLU A 160 0.05 12.67 -9.20
CA GLU A 160 -1.38 12.52 -8.98
C GLU A 160 -1.73 11.08 -8.63
N ILE A 161 -2.91 10.90 -8.02
CA ILE A 161 -3.48 9.58 -7.75
C ILE A 161 -4.50 9.32 -8.85
N VAL A 162 -4.23 8.32 -9.69
CA VAL A 162 -5.05 7.99 -10.86
C VAL A 162 -6.17 7.02 -10.50
N GLU A 163 -5.85 6.03 -9.68
CA GLU A 163 -6.76 4.99 -9.24
C GLU A 163 -6.43 4.61 -7.79
N CYS A 164 -7.44 4.25 -7.02
CA CYS A 164 -7.28 3.67 -5.70
C CYS A 164 -8.17 2.44 -5.55
N GLY A 165 -7.69 1.48 -4.76
CA GLY A 165 -8.47 0.32 -4.35
C GLY A 165 -8.12 -0.14 -2.95
N VAL A 166 -9.03 -0.92 -2.37
CA VAL A 166 -8.88 -1.45 -1.02
C VAL A 166 -9.14 -2.96 -0.98
N GLN A 167 -8.39 -3.61 -0.11
CA GLN A 167 -8.67 -4.94 0.40
C GLN A 167 -9.00 -4.78 1.89
N ILE A 168 -10.18 -5.26 2.31
CA ILE A 168 -10.61 -5.21 3.70
C ILE A 168 -10.12 -6.48 4.40
N LEU A 169 -9.33 -6.31 5.46
CA LEU A 169 -8.80 -7.40 6.26
C LEU A 169 -9.62 -7.52 7.54
N THR A 170 -10.16 -8.71 7.78
CA THR A 170 -10.83 -9.08 9.03
C THR A 170 -9.94 -10.04 9.83
N ASP A 171 -10.07 -10.06 11.16
CA ASP A 171 -9.26 -10.89 12.07
C ASP A 171 -9.32 -12.41 11.80
N GLN A 172 -10.24 -12.87 10.95
CA GLN A 172 -10.34 -14.27 10.49
C GLN A 172 -9.45 -14.54 9.27
N ILE A 173 -9.27 -13.55 8.38
CA ILE A 173 -8.45 -13.65 7.17
C ILE A 173 -6.95 -13.59 7.52
N GLU A 174 -6.57 -12.78 8.51
CA GLU A 174 -5.17 -12.74 8.99
C GLU A 174 -4.71 -14.11 9.51
N ARG A 175 -5.58 -14.84 10.24
CA ARG A 175 -5.28 -16.18 10.77
C ARG A 175 -5.18 -17.25 9.68
N SER A 176 -6.00 -17.17 8.64
CA SER A 176 -5.96 -18.14 7.53
C SER A 176 -4.79 -17.90 6.58
N ALA A 177 -4.43 -16.64 6.31
CA ALA A 177 -3.21 -16.28 5.58
C ALA A 177 -1.93 -16.69 6.33
N MET A 178 -1.95 -16.65 7.67
CA MET A 178 -0.87 -17.21 8.52
C MET A 178 -0.77 -18.74 8.40
N CYS A 179 -1.89 -19.45 8.24
CA CYS A 179 -1.91 -20.91 8.18
C CYS A 179 -1.65 -21.52 6.79
N LEU A 180 -1.75 -20.75 5.70
CA LEU A 180 -1.58 -21.26 4.33
C LEU A 180 -0.13 -21.36 3.85
N ASN A 181 0.86 -20.91 4.65
CA ASN A 181 2.28 -21.05 4.33
C ASN A 181 3.09 -21.89 5.37
N PRO A 182 2.80 -23.18 5.59
CA PRO A 182 3.77 -24.10 6.14
C PRO A 182 4.49 -24.78 4.97
N THR A 183 5.66 -24.27 4.59
CA THR A 183 6.60 -24.95 3.69
C THR A 183 6.73 -26.42 4.07
N LYS A 184 6.48 -27.29 3.08
CA LYS A 184 6.69 -28.74 3.13
C LYS A 184 8.05 -29.06 3.77
N ARG A 185 8.04 -29.67 4.97
CA ARG A 185 9.20 -30.38 5.51
C ARG A 185 9.48 -31.60 4.63
N LEU A 186 10.41 -31.50 3.70
CA LEU A 186 11.14 -32.66 3.21
C LEU A 186 11.98 -33.18 4.37
N LYS A 187 11.56 -34.30 4.96
CA LYS A 187 12.38 -35.06 5.90
C LYS A 187 13.51 -35.73 5.10
N THR A 188 14.72 -35.23 5.25
CA THR A 188 15.93 -35.95 4.87
C THR A 188 16.12 -37.12 5.83
N THR A 189 16.03 -38.33 5.31
CA THR A 189 16.46 -39.57 5.98
C THR A 189 17.97 -39.51 6.18
N LEU A 190 18.46 -39.80 7.38
CA LEU A 190 19.86 -40.12 7.62
C LEU A 190 19.94 -41.48 8.33
N PHE A 191 20.91 -42.27 7.86
CA PHE A 191 21.35 -43.55 8.41
C PHE A 191 21.81 -43.43 9.86
#